data_AF-A0A847CU61-F1
#
_entry.id   AF-A0A847CU61-F1
#
_cell.length_a   1.000
_cell.length_b   1.000
_cell.length_c   1.000
_cell.angle_alpha   90.00
_cell.angle_beta   90.00
_cell.angle_gamma   90.00
#
_symmetry.space_group_name_H-M   'P 1'
#
loop_
_entity.id
_entity.type
_entity.pdbx_description
1 polymer ?
#
loop_
_entity_poly.entity_id
_entity_poly.type
_entity_poly.pdbx_seq_one_letter_code
_entity_poly.pdbx_strand_id
1 'polypeptide(L)'
;GILAAEHTPIFDIIGYIFYPFTLLTKVPEPLLAAKAMGLSIAEMFLPSLLVTETPIITRFLVAIVSVSEILFFSASIPCIMATKIPLTMADYIIIWIQRVVLTILITAPILHIIF
;
A
#
# COMPACT_ATOMS: atom_id res chain seq x y z
N GLY A 1 -13.77 3.00 0.91
CA GLY A 1 -12.32 3.23 1.13
C GLY A 1 -12.04 4.67 1.50
N ILE A 2 -12.15 5.59 0.54
CA ILE A 2 -11.80 7.02 0.72
C ILE A 2 -12.52 7.70 1.89
N LEU A 3 -13.84 7.53 2.06
CA LEU A 3 -14.56 8.16 3.17
C LEU A 3 -13.96 7.77 4.54
N ALA A 4 -13.54 6.52 4.70
CA ALA A 4 -12.87 6.07 5.92
C ALA A 4 -11.42 6.59 6.00
N ALA A 5 -10.74 6.79 4.87
CA ALA A 5 -9.40 7.39 4.82
C ALA A 5 -9.36 8.87 5.24
N GLU A 6 -10.40 9.61 4.85
CA GLU A 6 -10.50 11.06 5.08
C GLU A 6 -11.18 11.41 6.41
N HIS A 7 -12.11 10.57 6.88
CA HIS A 7 -12.92 10.89 8.05
C HIS A 7 -12.67 9.99 9.27
N THR A 8 -11.78 9.00 9.18
CA THR A 8 -11.45 8.13 10.32
C THR A 8 -9.94 7.90 10.46
N PRO A 9 -9.42 7.65 11.68
CA PRO A 9 -8.00 7.42 11.90
C PRO A 9 -7.54 6.01 11.51
N ILE A 10 -8.42 5.17 10.95
CA ILE A 10 -8.14 3.76 10.69
C ILE A 10 -6.92 3.59 9.78
N PHE A 11 -6.87 4.35 8.68
CA PHE A 11 -5.75 4.26 7.74
C PHE A 11 -4.49 4.98 8.21
N ASP A 12 -4.61 5.92 9.15
CA ASP A 12 -3.45 6.50 9.83
C ASP A 12 -2.78 5.44 10.73
N ILE A 13 -3.58 4.69 11.48
CA ILE A 13 -3.10 3.59 12.35
C ILE A 13 -2.45 2.49 11.50
N ILE A 14 -3.13 2.05 10.43
CA ILE A 14 -2.59 1.03 9.51
C ILE A 14 -1.29 1.54 8.85
N GLY A 15 -1.24 2.82 8.49
CA GLY A 15 -0.05 3.44 7.89
C GLY A 15 1.21 3.29 8.75
N TYR A 16 1.10 3.25 10.07
CA TYR A 16 2.26 3.04 10.95
C TYR A 16 2.95 1.69 10.76
N ILE A 17 2.25 0.67 10.24
CA ILE A 17 2.87 -0.63 9.87
C ILE A 17 3.93 -0.41 8.78
N PHE A 18 3.63 0.46 7.82
CA PHE A 18 4.47 0.71 6.65
C PHE A 18 5.43 1.89 6.82
N TYR A 19 5.19 2.75 7.81
CA TYR A 19 5.97 3.96 8.04
C TYR A 19 7.48 3.73 8.21
N PRO A 20 7.97 2.73 8.96
CA PRO A 20 9.41 2.47 9.05
C PRO A 20 10.05 2.23 7.68
N PHE A 21 9.33 1.55 6.78
CA PHE A 21 9.80 1.20 5.45
C PHE A 21 9.75 2.38 4.49
N THR A 22 8.69 3.19 4.52
CA THR A 22 8.61 4.42 3.71
C THR A 22 9.58 5.50 4.22
N LEU A 23 9.89 5.53 5.51
CA LEU A 23 10.91 6.41 6.06
C LEU A 23 12.31 6.00 5.58
N LEU A 24 12.59 4.69 5.49
CA LEU A 24 13.83 4.15 4.95
C LEU A 24 14.05 4.53 3.49
N THR A 25 12.98 4.68 2.69
CA THR A 25 13.10 5.08 1.29
C THR A 25 13.49 6.56 1.11
N LYS A 26 13.43 7.38 2.16
CA LYS A 26 13.73 8.83 2.12
C LYS A 26 12.92 9.61 1.08
N VAL A 27 11.73 9.13 0.72
CA VAL A 27 10.81 9.90 -0.14
C VAL A 27 10.24 11.09 0.62
N PRO A 28 9.89 12.19 -0.07
CA PRO A 28 9.06 13.25 0.50
C PRO A 28 7.77 12.70 1.07
N GLU A 29 7.34 13.25 2.21
CA GLU A 29 6.08 12.89 2.87
C GLU A 29 5.92 11.38 3.17
N PRO A 30 6.91 10.74 3.84
CA PRO A 30 6.92 9.28 4.02
C PRO A 30 5.75 8.77 4.85
N LEU A 31 5.19 9.59 5.75
CA LEU A 31 4.00 9.25 6.52
C LEU A 31 2.74 9.21 5.64
N LEU A 32 2.59 10.19 4.73
CA LEU A 32 1.50 10.20 3.76
C LEU A 32 1.61 9.02 2.80
N ALA A 33 2.82 8.72 2.33
CA ALA A 33 3.09 7.52 1.54
C ALA A 33 2.71 6.24 2.32
N ALA A 34 3.02 6.15 3.61
CA ALA A 34 2.68 4.99 4.44
C ALA A 34 1.17 4.81 4.61
N LYS A 35 0.44 5.92 4.85
CA LYS A 35 -1.03 5.93 4.87
C LYS A 35 -1.60 5.46 3.54
N ALA A 36 -1.03 5.94 2.43
CA ALA A 36 -1.40 5.50 1.09
C ALA A 36 -1.19 3.99 0.91
N MET A 37 -0.06 3.42 1.37
CA MET A 37 0.16 1.97 1.30
C MET A 37 -0.91 1.19 2.08
N GLY A 38 -1.35 1.70 3.23
CA GLY A 38 -2.45 1.09 3.99
C GLY A 38 -3.80 1.06 3.27
N LEU A 39 -4.02 1.97 2.31
CA LEU A 39 -5.26 2.03 1.52
C LEU A 39 -5.32 0.99 0.41
N SER A 40 -4.18 0.37 0.04
CA SER A 40 -4.11 -0.62 -1.04
C SER A 40 -5.07 -1.79 -0.82
N ILE A 41 -5.21 -2.24 0.44
CA ILE A 41 -6.08 -3.35 0.81
C ILE A 41 -7.57 -3.07 0.56
N ALA A 42 -7.97 -1.80 0.60
CA ALA A 42 -9.35 -1.42 0.32
C ALA A 42 -9.62 -1.46 -1.19
N GLU A 43 -8.71 -0.88 -1.98
CA GLU A 43 -8.75 -0.87 -3.45
C GLU A 43 -7.44 -0.32 -4.02
N MET A 44 -7.01 -0.86 -5.17
CA MET A 44 -5.73 -0.54 -5.80
C MET A 44 -5.55 0.93 -6.23
N PHE A 45 -6.63 1.68 -6.49
CA PHE A 45 -6.54 3.06 -6.98
C PHE A 45 -6.51 4.10 -5.86
N LEU A 46 -6.96 3.74 -4.65
CA LEU A 46 -7.06 4.67 -3.53
C LEU A 46 -5.72 5.25 -3.07
N PRO A 47 -4.61 4.48 -3.01
CA PRO A 47 -3.32 5.04 -2.62
C PRO A 47 -2.90 6.17 -3.54
N SER A 48 -3.06 5.98 -4.86
CA SER A 48 -2.65 6.95 -5.88
C SER A 48 -3.47 8.24 -5.83
N LEU A 49 -4.75 8.15 -5.46
CA LEU A 49 -5.62 9.30 -5.25
C LEU A 49 -5.22 10.13 -4.03
N LEU A 50 -4.64 9.51 -3.00
CA LEU A 50 -4.24 10.22 -1.78
C LEU A 50 -2.96 11.06 -1.96
N VAL A 51 -2.13 10.75 -2.96
CA VAL A 51 -0.80 11.34 -3.11
C VAL A 51 -0.65 12.24 -4.35
N THR A 52 -1.76 12.70 -4.94
CA THR A 52 -1.77 13.45 -6.22
C THR A 52 -0.91 14.72 -6.19
N GLU A 53 -0.90 15.41 -5.04
CA GLU A 53 -0.17 16.66 -4.79
C GLU A 53 1.28 16.47 -4.34
N THR A 54 1.71 15.22 -4.14
CA THR A 54 3.08 14.92 -3.66
C THR A 54 4.10 14.95 -4.82
N PRO A 55 5.40 15.11 -4.52
CA PRO A 55 6.45 15.02 -5.53
C PRO A 55 6.41 13.73 -6.34
N ILE A 56 6.91 13.77 -7.59
CA ILE A 56 6.84 12.64 -8.52
C ILE A 56 7.45 11.36 -7.95
N ILE A 57 8.51 11.49 -7.15
CA ILE A 57 9.19 10.37 -6.51
C ILE A 57 8.23 9.62 -5.55
N THR A 58 7.47 10.34 -4.71
CA THR A 58 6.49 9.72 -3.80
C THR A 58 5.34 9.08 -4.57
N ARG A 59 4.83 9.76 -5.60
CA ARG A 59 3.79 9.21 -6.49
C ARG A 59 4.24 7.95 -7.21
N PHE A 60 5.49 7.89 -7.63
CA PHE A 60 6.07 6.73 -8.31
C PHE A 60 6.14 5.51 -7.38
N LEU A 61 6.62 5.70 -6.15
CA LEU A 61 6.65 4.64 -5.14
C LEU A 61 5.25 4.08 -4.88
N VAL A 62 4.27 4.97 -4.65
CA VAL A 62 2.88 4.60 -4.36
C VAL A 62 2.23 3.89 -5.55
N ALA A 63 2.43 4.39 -6.77
CA ALA A 63 1.88 3.78 -7.97
C ALA A 63 2.37 2.33 -8.17
N ILE A 64 3.66 2.06 -7.91
CA ILE A 64 4.19 0.70 -8.02
C ILE A 64 3.58 -0.21 -6.96
N VAL A 65 3.53 0.23 -5.69
CA VAL A 65 2.93 -0.57 -4.62
C VAL A 65 1.47 -0.89 -4.93
N SER A 66 0.68 0.10 -5.35
CA SER A 66 -0.73 -0.05 -5.72
C SER A 66 -0.99 -1.15 -6.75
N VAL A 67 -0.14 -1.26 -7.78
CA VAL A 67 -0.30 -2.27 -8.84
C VAL A 67 0.27 -3.62 -8.41
N SER A 68 1.38 -3.60 -7.68
CA SER A 68 2.14 -4.80 -7.31
C SER A 68 1.51 -5.63 -6.20
N GLU A 69 0.60 -5.10 -5.39
CA GLU A 69 0.10 -5.77 -4.19
C GLU A 69 -0.98 -6.82 -4.51
N ILE A 70 -1.75 -6.65 -5.61
CA ILE A 70 -2.75 -7.57 -6.18
C ILE A 70 -3.77 -8.12 -5.15
N LEU A 71 -3.80 -7.64 -3.91
CA LEU A 71 -4.53 -8.24 -2.79
C LEU A 71 -5.42 -7.20 -2.10
N PHE A 72 -6.63 -7.04 -2.62
CA PHE A 72 -7.56 -6.04 -2.13
C PHE A 72 -8.97 -6.63 -1.99
N PHE A 73 -9.73 -6.08 -1.06
CA PHE A 73 -11.05 -6.59 -0.69
C PHE A 73 -12.13 -6.36 -1.74
N SER A 74 -11.94 -5.41 -2.67
CA SER A 74 -12.94 -5.14 -3.70
C SER A 74 -12.96 -6.13 -4.86
N ALA A 75 -11.95 -7.01 -5.02
CA ALA A 75 -12.01 -8.09 -6.01
C ALA A 75 -11.17 -9.32 -5.66
N SER A 76 -9.85 -9.19 -5.54
CA SER A 76 -8.96 -10.36 -5.54
C SER A 76 -9.12 -11.26 -4.32
N ILE A 77 -9.24 -10.69 -3.11
CA ILE A 77 -9.41 -11.50 -1.89
C ILE A 77 -10.71 -12.33 -1.94
N PRO A 78 -11.89 -11.75 -2.21
CA PRO A 78 -13.12 -12.54 -2.37
C PRO A 78 -13.03 -13.65 -3.43
N CYS A 79 -12.38 -13.37 -4.57
CA CYS A 79 -12.18 -14.38 -5.60
C CYS A 79 -11.32 -15.55 -5.12
N ILE A 80 -10.23 -15.28 -4.38
CA ILE A 80 -9.35 -16.34 -3.86
C ILE A 80 -10.06 -17.12 -2.75
N MET A 81 -10.84 -16.46 -1.89
CA MET A 81 -11.66 -17.12 -0.86
C MET A 81 -12.71 -18.07 -1.44
N ALA A 82 -13.18 -17.83 -2.67
CA ALA A 82 -14.11 -18.73 -3.36
C ALA A 82 -13.44 -20.01 -3.90
N THR A 83 -12.11 -20.07 -3.90
CA THR A 83 -11.35 -21.24 -4.35
C THR A 83 -11.13 -22.25 -3.22
N LYS A 84 -10.69 -23.47 -3.56
CA LYS A 84 -10.36 -24.53 -2.59
C LYS A 84 -9.00 -24.33 -1.90
N ILE A 85 -8.45 -23.11 -1.92
CA ILE A 85 -7.15 -22.81 -1.32
C ILE A 85 -7.33 -22.75 0.21
N PRO A 86 -6.58 -23.55 1.00
CA PRO A 86 -6.75 -23.64 2.45
C PRO A 86 -6.02 -22.49 3.18
N LEU A 87 -6.37 -21.24 2.85
CA LEU A 87 -5.83 -20.04 3.51
C LEU A 87 -6.89 -19.41 4.41
N THR A 88 -6.46 -18.96 5.58
CA THR A 88 -7.28 -18.22 6.53
C THR A 88 -7.27 -16.72 6.22
N MET A 89 -8.20 -15.96 6.82
CA MET A 89 -8.21 -14.50 6.68
C MET A 89 -6.91 -13.85 7.19
N ALA A 90 -6.31 -14.40 8.24
CA ALA A 90 -5.04 -13.92 8.76
C ALA A 90 -3.91 -14.08 7.74
N ASP A 91 -3.91 -15.17 6.97
CA ASP A 91 -2.89 -15.42 5.95
C ASP A 91 -2.94 -14.36 4.85
N TYR A 92 -4.13 -13.98 4.37
CA TYR A 92 -4.27 -12.90 3.39
C TYR A 92 -3.72 -11.58 3.90
N ILE A 93 -3.99 -11.23 5.16
CA ILE A 93 -3.47 -9.99 5.78
C ILE A 93 -1.95 -10.04 5.93
N ILE A 94 -1.39 -11.18 6.35
CA ILE A 94 0.06 -11.35 6.49
C ILE A 94 0.75 -11.25 5.13
N ILE A 95 0.23 -11.94 4.11
CA ILE A 95 0.77 -11.88 2.74
C ILE A 95 0.67 -10.46 2.20
N TRP A 96 -0.45 -9.78 2.43
CA TRP A 96 -0.62 -8.37 2.04
C TRP A 96 0.47 -7.48 2.64
N ILE A 97 0.68 -7.52 3.96
CA ILE A 97 1.73 -6.74 4.62
C ILE A 97 3.11 -7.04 4.03
N GLN A 98 3.44 -8.33 3.88
CA GLN A 98 4.71 -8.76 3.30
C GLN A 98 4.90 -8.21 1.89
N ARG A 99 3.87 -8.30 1.04
CA ARG A 99 3.94 -7.81 -0.34
C ARG A 99 4.13 -6.31 -0.42
N VAL A 100 3.42 -5.55 0.40
CA VAL A 100 3.59 -4.09 0.49
C VAL A 100 5.02 -3.75 0.91
N VAL A 101 5.52 -4.35 1.99
CA VAL A 101 6.88 -4.11 2.52
C VAL A 101 7.94 -4.49 1.49
N LEU A 102 7.85 -5.67 0.89
CA LEU A 102 8.80 -6.11 -0.13
C LEU A 102 8.80 -5.18 -1.33
N THR A 103 7.63 -4.73 -1.78
CA THR A 103 7.56 -3.82 -2.92
C THR A 103 8.14 -2.46 -2.60
N ILE A 104 7.91 -1.91 -1.39
CA ILE A 104 8.57 -0.67 -0.95
C ILE A 104 10.09 -0.82 -1.03
N LEU A 105 10.63 -1.90 -0.47
CA LEU A 105 12.08 -2.14 -0.42
C LEU A 105 12.71 -2.39 -1.79
N ILE A 106 12.01 -3.09 -2.69
CA ILE A 106 12.48 -3.33 -4.07
C ILE A 106 12.39 -2.06 -4.91
N THR A 107 11.35 -1.25 -4.71
CA THR A 107 11.11 -0.02 -5.48
C THR A 107 12.06 1.09 -5.06
N ALA A 108 12.38 1.21 -3.77
CA ALA A 108 13.22 2.27 -3.22
C ALA A 108 14.56 2.49 -3.97
N PRO A 109 15.39 1.48 -4.26
CA PRO A 109 16.61 1.69 -5.02
C PRO A 109 16.35 2.11 -6.47
N ILE A 110 15.36 1.50 -7.14
CA ILE A 110 15.01 1.79 -8.54
C ILE A 110 14.54 3.24 -8.67
N LEU A 111 13.73 3.68 -7.71
CA LEU A 111 13.20 5.03 -7.59
C LEU A 111 14.31 6.10 -7.56
N HIS A 112 15.34 5.94 -6.73
CA HIS A 112 16.48 6.88 -6.65
C HIS A 112 17.47 6.78 -7.82
N ILE A 113 17.39 5.73 -8.63
CA ILE A 113 18.18 5.62 -9.87
C ILE A 113 17.50 6.42 -10.99
N ILE A 114 16.17 6.51 -10.97
CA ILE A 114 15.37 7.17 -12.02
C ILE A 114 15.18 8.67 -11.75
N PHE A 115 15.06 9.07 -10.48
CA PHE A 115 14.78 10.45 -10.04
C PHE A 115 15.85 10.95 -9.08
#